data_AF-A0A7W6C787-F1
#
_entry.id   AF-A0A7W6C787-F1
#
_cell.length_a   1.000
_cell.length_b   1.000
_cell.length_c   1.000
_cell.angle_alpha   90.00
_cell.angle_beta   90.00
_cell.angle_gamma   90.00
#
_symmetry.space_group_name_H-M   'P 1'
#
loop_
_entity.id
_entity.type
_entity.pdbx_description
1 polymer ?
#
loop_
_entity_poly.entity_id
_entity_poly.type
_entity_poly.pdbx_seq_one_letter_code
_entity_poly.pdbx_strand_id
1 'polypeptide(L)'
;MPASTYAANALLNLFLRGVAFVAPARVYISLHTADPGVAGTSEVTLAAWPDYVRLDAAQGGAVATGFMAAATKATENLLELLYPAHNGAAPITITHFAIWTAANGGEMIFQGALTANKTLNPTDECIIHAGDLDVTVA
;
A
#
# COMPACT_ATOMS: atom_id res chain seq x y z
N MET A 1 -2.54 12.38 3.28
CA MET A 1 -2.16 11.95 1.90
C MET A 1 -3.37 12.06 0.98
N PRO A 2 -3.22 12.38 -0.32
CA PRO A 2 -4.36 12.44 -1.23
C PRO A 2 -4.92 11.04 -1.49
N ALA A 3 -6.24 10.89 -1.43
CA ALA A 3 -6.93 9.67 -1.83
C ALA A 3 -6.80 9.47 -3.35
N SER A 4 -6.76 8.21 -3.81
CA SER A 4 -6.82 7.93 -5.25
C SER A 4 -8.15 8.42 -5.86
N THR A 5 -8.21 8.52 -7.19
CA THR A 5 -9.47 8.84 -7.89
C THR A 5 -10.58 7.83 -7.54
N TYR A 6 -10.24 6.54 -7.41
CA TYR A 6 -11.17 5.51 -7.01
C TYR A 6 -11.75 5.77 -5.61
N ALA A 7 -10.89 5.98 -4.62
CA ALA A 7 -11.30 6.19 -3.23
C ALA A 7 -12.10 7.50 -3.08
N ALA A 8 -11.69 8.57 -3.77
CA ALA A 8 -12.43 9.84 -3.76
C ALA A 8 -13.84 9.69 -4.35
N ASN A 9 -13.99 9.01 -5.50
CA ASN A 9 -15.29 8.77 -6.11
C ASN A 9 -16.19 7.88 -5.25
N ALA A 10 -15.62 6.84 -4.62
CA ALA A 10 -16.35 5.98 -3.69
C ALA A 10 -16.87 6.78 -2.48
N LEU A 11 -16.03 7.65 -1.91
CA LEU A 11 -16.40 8.53 -0.79
C LEU A 11 -17.54 9.48 -1.17
N LEU A 12 -17.43 10.15 -2.33
CA LEU A 12 -18.47 11.06 -2.82
C LEU A 12 -19.80 10.34 -3.07
N ASN A 13 -19.76 9.15 -3.69
CA ASN A 13 -20.97 8.35 -3.91
C ASN A 13 -21.60 7.86 -2.59
N LEU A 14 -20.78 7.47 -1.62
CA LEU A 14 -21.25 7.02 -0.31
C LEU A 14 -21.97 8.15 0.44
N PHE A 15 -21.31 9.30 0.62
CA PHE A 15 -21.84 10.38 1.47
C PHE A 15 -22.84 11.29 0.78
N LEU A 16 -22.67 11.59 -0.52
CA LEU A 16 -23.52 12.56 -1.21
C LEU A 16 -24.68 11.92 -1.98
N ARG A 17 -24.60 10.63 -2.27
CA ARG A 17 -25.60 9.90 -3.08
C ARG A 17 -26.20 8.69 -2.37
N GLY A 18 -25.71 8.34 -1.17
CA GLY A 18 -26.20 7.17 -0.42
C GLY A 18 -25.95 5.84 -1.13
N VAL A 19 -24.99 5.79 -2.07
CA VAL A 19 -24.65 4.56 -2.77
C VAL A 19 -23.80 3.70 -1.82
N ALA A 20 -24.30 2.52 -1.46
CA ALA A 20 -23.59 1.61 -0.59
C ALA A 20 -22.23 1.24 -1.19
N PHE A 21 -21.16 1.48 -0.43
CA PHE A 21 -19.82 1.07 -0.78
C PHE A 21 -19.53 -0.32 -0.20
N VAL A 22 -19.11 -1.25 -1.06
CA VAL A 22 -18.66 -2.58 -0.62
C VAL A 22 -17.15 -2.50 -0.43
N ALA A 23 -16.72 -2.56 0.84
CA ALA A 23 -15.31 -2.55 1.16
C ALA A 23 -14.60 -3.81 0.60
N PRO A 24 -13.35 -3.67 0.11
CA PRO A 24 -12.53 -4.82 -0.28
C PRO A 24 -12.40 -5.82 0.88
N ALA A 25 -12.53 -7.11 0.57
CA ALA A 25 -12.37 -8.17 1.57
C ALA A 25 -10.92 -8.29 2.09
N ARG A 26 -9.96 -7.71 1.36
CA ARG A 26 -8.54 -7.61 1.68
C ARG A 26 -7.96 -6.35 1.08
N VAL A 27 -6.88 -5.85 1.66
CA VAL A 27 -6.10 -4.75 1.11
C VAL A 27 -4.63 -5.16 1.05
N TYR A 28 -3.93 -4.67 0.04
CA TYR A 28 -2.58 -5.09 -0.28
C TYR A 28 -1.64 -3.90 -0.32
N ILE A 29 -0.44 -4.05 0.22
CA ILE A 29 0.58 -3.00 0.27
C ILE A 29 1.59 -3.25 -0.84
N SER A 30 1.80 -2.23 -1.67
CA SER A 30 2.82 -2.20 -2.72
C SER A 30 3.95 -1.23 -2.38
N LEU A 31 5.12 -1.46 -2.98
CA LEU A 31 6.28 -0.57 -2.93
C LEU A 31 6.45 0.13 -4.28
N HIS A 32 6.88 1.38 -4.24
CA HIS A 32 7.03 2.23 -5.42
C HIS A 32 8.37 2.97 -5.43
N THR A 33 8.95 3.13 -6.63
CA THR A 33 10.25 3.81 -6.83
C THR A 33 10.12 5.32 -7.02
N ALA A 34 8.92 5.80 -7.34
CA ALA A 34 8.57 7.22 -7.43
C ALA A 34 7.10 7.42 -6.99
N ASP A 35 6.63 8.67 -7.01
CA ASP A 35 5.24 9.00 -6.65
C ASP A 35 4.24 8.18 -7.49
N PRO A 36 3.33 7.40 -6.85
CA PRO A 36 2.31 6.64 -7.55
C PRO A 36 1.28 7.52 -8.28
N GLY A 37 1.16 8.79 -7.89
CA GLY A 37 0.14 9.69 -8.38
C GLY A 37 -1.26 9.22 -7.98
N VAL A 38 -2.25 9.41 -8.87
CA VAL A 38 -3.63 8.93 -8.65
C VAL A 38 -3.93 7.60 -9.35
N ALA A 39 -3.03 7.15 -10.23
CA ALA A 39 -3.19 5.96 -11.06
C ALA A 39 -2.33 4.77 -10.59
N GLY A 40 -1.54 4.92 -9.52
CA GLY A 40 -0.70 3.86 -8.98
C GLY A 40 0.49 3.50 -9.87
N THR A 41 1.08 4.50 -10.52
CA THR A 41 2.27 4.30 -11.39
C THR A 41 3.53 4.02 -10.57
N SER A 42 4.64 3.69 -11.23
CA SER A 42 5.96 3.55 -10.56
C SER A 42 6.03 2.46 -9.50
N GLU A 43 5.15 1.46 -9.55
CA GLU A 43 5.27 0.26 -8.71
C GLU A 43 6.53 -0.52 -9.08
N VAL A 44 7.15 -1.16 -8.08
CA VAL A 44 8.25 -2.11 -8.32
C VAL A 44 7.82 -3.16 -9.34
N THR A 45 8.64 -3.34 -10.38
CA THR A 45 8.36 -4.29 -11.45
C THR A 45 9.04 -5.63 -11.19
N LEU A 46 8.43 -6.72 -11.67
CA LEU A 46 9.03 -8.06 -11.61
C LEU A 46 10.33 -8.18 -12.42
N ALA A 47 10.60 -7.25 -13.35
CA ALA A 47 11.88 -7.20 -14.05
C ALA A 47 13.01 -6.69 -13.13
N ALA A 48 12.70 -5.78 -12.21
CA ALA A 48 13.65 -5.22 -11.25
C ALA A 48 13.75 -6.07 -9.97
N TRP A 49 12.66 -6.74 -9.56
CA TRP A 49 12.60 -7.62 -8.40
C TRP A 49 11.66 -8.80 -8.70
N PRO A 50 12.17 -9.91 -9.26
CA PRO A 50 11.34 -11.03 -9.71
C PRO A 50 10.41 -11.65 -8.66
N ASP A 51 10.84 -11.74 -7.40
CA ASP A 51 10.02 -12.32 -6.31
C ASP A 51 9.11 -11.27 -5.64
N TYR A 52 9.11 -10.02 -6.10
CA TYR A 52 8.26 -8.98 -5.52
C TYR A 52 6.78 -9.34 -5.67
N VAL A 53 6.05 -9.19 -4.57
CA VAL A 53 4.60 -9.31 -4.51
C VAL A 53 4.04 -8.23 -3.59
N ARG A 54 2.81 -7.77 -3.86
CA ARG A 54 2.09 -6.96 -2.88
C ARG A 54 1.72 -7.82 -1.68
N LEU A 55 1.92 -7.29 -0.47
CA LEU A 55 1.63 -8.03 0.75
C LEU A 55 0.20 -7.78 1.22
N ASP A 56 -0.51 -8.85 1.59
CA ASP A 56 -1.80 -8.75 2.26
C ASP A 56 -1.61 -8.13 3.65
N ALA A 57 -2.19 -6.96 3.88
CA ALA A 57 -2.02 -6.23 5.14
C ALA A 57 -2.49 -7.04 6.36
N ALA A 58 -3.45 -7.95 6.17
CA ALA A 58 -3.99 -8.81 7.21
C ALA A 58 -3.33 -10.21 7.25
N GLN A 59 -2.34 -10.48 6.38
CA GLN A 59 -1.63 -11.76 6.29
C GLN A 59 -2.56 -13.00 6.22
N GLY A 60 -3.64 -12.89 5.45
CA GLY A 60 -4.64 -13.96 5.30
C GLY A 60 -5.76 -13.96 6.34
N GLY A 61 -5.68 -13.10 7.35
CA GLY A 61 -6.72 -12.84 8.34
C GLY A 61 -7.90 -12.00 7.80
N ALA A 62 -8.77 -11.58 8.70
CA ALA A 62 -9.84 -10.64 8.37
C ALA A 62 -9.27 -9.25 8.09
N VAL A 63 -9.80 -8.50 7.12
CA VAL A 63 -9.25 -7.19 6.72
C VAL A 63 -9.05 -6.21 7.89
N ALA A 64 -9.90 -6.28 8.91
CA ALA A 64 -9.81 -5.44 10.11
C ALA A 64 -8.59 -5.72 11.00
N THR A 65 -7.87 -6.83 10.80
CA THR A 65 -6.64 -7.14 11.54
C THR A 65 -5.40 -6.54 10.90
N GLY A 66 -5.50 -5.94 9.71
CA GLY A 66 -4.36 -5.33 9.03
C GLY A 66 -4.04 -3.91 9.48
N PHE A 67 -5.04 -3.15 9.92
CA PHE A 67 -4.91 -1.75 10.35
C PHE A 67 -5.70 -1.49 11.63
N MET A 68 -5.24 -0.53 12.42
CA MET A 68 -5.99 -0.06 13.58
C MET A 68 -7.34 0.56 13.19
N ALA A 69 -8.30 0.52 14.11
CA ALA A 69 -9.51 1.29 13.95
C ALA A 69 -9.16 2.78 13.80
N ALA A 70 -9.69 3.43 12.76
CA ALA A 70 -9.35 4.81 12.48
C ALA A 70 -9.84 5.75 13.58
N ALA A 71 -9.00 6.71 13.98
CA ALA A 71 -9.31 7.75 14.93
C ALA A 71 -8.68 9.07 14.47
N THR A 72 -9.39 10.20 14.65
CA THR A 72 -8.87 11.55 14.31
C THR A 72 -8.31 11.64 12.87
N LYS A 73 -8.99 10.99 11.91
CA LYS A 73 -8.58 10.90 10.48
C LYS A 73 -7.26 10.14 10.22
N ALA A 74 -6.80 9.31 11.15
CA ALA A 74 -5.57 8.53 11.05
C ALA A 74 -5.78 7.05 11.38
N THR A 75 -4.90 6.20 10.85
CA THR A 75 -4.74 4.78 11.21
C THR A 75 -3.32 4.34 10.87
N GLU A 76 -2.88 3.21 11.44
CA GLU A 76 -1.56 2.60 11.23
C GLU A 76 -1.70 1.08 11.04
N ASN A 77 -0.71 0.44 10.42
CA ASN A 77 -0.70 -1.01 10.25
C ASN A 77 -0.48 -1.74 11.58
N LEU A 78 -1.19 -2.85 11.77
CA LEU A 78 -1.09 -3.67 12.99
C LEU A 78 -0.04 -4.78 12.90
N LEU A 79 0.29 -5.21 11.69
CA LEU A 79 1.16 -6.36 11.45
C LEU A 79 2.43 -5.94 10.73
N GLU A 80 3.52 -6.63 11.03
CA GLU A 80 4.77 -6.52 10.30
C GLU A 80 4.61 -7.12 8.89
N LEU A 81 5.10 -6.41 7.88
CA LEU A 81 5.06 -6.81 6.49
C LEU A 81 6.49 -7.00 5.98
N LEU A 82 6.92 -8.26 5.92
CA LEU A 82 8.21 -8.68 5.36
C LEU A 82 8.03 -9.06 3.89
N TYR A 83 8.69 -8.33 3.00
CA TYR A 83 8.75 -8.65 1.58
C TYR A 83 9.77 -9.76 1.31
N PRO A 84 9.56 -10.63 0.30
CA PRO A 84 10.58 -11.60 -0.13
C PRO A 84 11.89 -10.87 -0.44
N ALA A 85 13.05 -11.39 -0.05
CA ALA A 85 14.33 -10.70 -0.28
C ALA A 85 14.53 -10.26 -1.74
N HIS A 86 15.22 -9.13 -1.94
CA HIS A 86 15.50 -8.59 -3.27
C HIS A 86 16.33 -9.57 -4.09
N ASN A 87 15.76 -10.15 -5.14
CA ASN A 87 16.44 -11.11 -6.02
C ASN A 87 16.71 -10.56 -7.43
N GLY A 88 16.58 -9.25 -7.61
CA GLY A 88 16.97 -8.54 -8.83
C GLY A 88 18.48 -8.42 -9.01
N ALA A 89 18.88 -7.97 -10.20
CA ALA A 89 20.29 -7.85 -10.59
C ALA A 89 20.94 -6.50 -10.22
N ALA A 90 20.15 -5.50 -9.83
CA ALA A 90 20.63 -4.14 -9.55
C ALA A 90 19.88 -3.53 -8.35
N PRO A 91 20.48 -2.59 -7.61
CA PRO A 91 19.81 -1.93 -6.51
C PRO A 91 18.54 -1.18 -6.94
N ILE A 92 17.55 -1.16 -6.06
CA ILE A 92 16.29 -0.42 -6.25
C ILE A 92 16.05 0.52 -5.07
N THR A 93 15.64 1.76 -5.35
CA THR A 93 15.26 2.73 -4.30
C THR A 93 13.75 2.82 -4.21
N ILE A 94 13.22 2.46 -3.04
CA ILE A 94 11.81 2.60 -2.69
C ILE A 94 11.61 3.95 -2.01
N THR A 95 10.63 4.69 -2.50
CA THR A 95 10.34 6.05 -2.04
C THR A 95 8.88 6.21 -1.59
N HIS A 96 7.98 5.37 -2.08
CA HIS A 96 6.55 5.45 -1.76
C HIS A 96 5.98 4.05 -1.54
N PHE A 97 4.80 4.01 -0.91
CA PHE A 97 3.95 2.84 -0.82
C PHE A 97 2.56 3.17 -1.36
N ALA A 98 1.79 2.14 -1.71
CA ALA A 98 0.37 2.29 -1.98
C ALA A 98 -0.44 1.12 -1.44
N ILE A 99 -1.73 1.38 -1.19
CA ILE A 99 -2.71 0.42 -0.71
C ILE A 99 -3.66 0.09 -1.85
N TRP A 100 -3.84 -1.19 -2.14
CA TRP A 100 -4.62 -1.69 -3.28
C TRP A 100 -5.75 -2.62 -2.85
N THR A 101 -6.78 -2.71 -3.69
CA THR A 101 -7.89 -3.64 -3.49
C THR A 101 -7.56 -5.09 -3.85
N ALA A 102 -6.42 -5.37 -4.48
CA ALA A 102 -6.05 -6.70 -4.97
C ALA A 102 -4.52 -6.92 -4.98
N ALA A 103 -4.12 -8.20 -4.90
CA ALA A 103 -2.72 -8.62 -4.92
C ALA A 103 -2.01 -8.28 -6.24
N ASN A 104 -2.76 -8.29 -7.35
CA ASN A 104 -2.30 -7.91 -8.68
C ASN A 104 -3.41 -7.10 -9.37
N GLY A 105 -3.06 -6.00 -10.04
CA GLY A 105 -4.05 -5.09 -10.63
C GLY A 105 -4.95 -4.43 -9.58
N GLY A 106 -6.25 -4.40 -9.83
CA GLY A 106 -7.20 -3.75 -8.93
C GLY A 106 -7.08 -2.23 -8.90
N GLU A 107 -7.76 -1.61 -7.93
CA GLU A 107 -7.78 -0.17 -7.77
C GLU A 107 -6.87 0.24 -6.62
N MET A 108 -6.09 1.30 -6.81
CA MET A 108 -5.34 1.93 -5.73
C MET A 108 -6.33 2.69 -4.84
N ILE A 109 -6.14 2.66 -3.52
CA ILE A 109 -7.00 3.31 -2.52
C ILE A 109 -6.28 4.54 -1.96
N PHE A 110 -5.09 4.32 -1.40
CA PHE A 110 -4.25 5.34 -0.77
C PHE A 110 -2.80 5.16 -1.20
N GLN A 111 -2.01 6.23 -1.09
CA GLN A 111 -0.58 6.21 -1.33
C GLN A 111 0.11 7.18 -0.38
N GLY A 112 1.37 6.90 -0.06
CA GLY A 112 2.17 7.77 0.79
C GLY A 112 3.65 7.68 0.45
N ALA A 113 4.36 8.80 0.66
CA ALA A 113 5.82 8.82 0.63
C ALA A 113 6.38 8.19 1.91
N LEU A 114 7.49 7.47 1.78
CA LEU A 114 8.28 7.03 2.93
C LEU A 114 9.00 8.23 3.53
N THR A 115 9.04 8.31 4.86
CA THR A 115 9.80 9.35 5.59
C THR A 115 11.28 9.32 5.24
N ALA A 116 11.83 8.11 5.04
CA ALA A 116 13.18 7.89 4.54
C ALA A 116 13.13 6.87 3.40
N ASN A 117 13.67 7.26 2.24
CA ASN A 117 13.80 6.37 1.09
C ASN A 117 14.71 5.19 1.44
N LYS A 118 14.33 3.98 1.03
CA LYS A 118 15.10 2.75 1.27
C LYS A 118 15.71 2.26 -0.05
N THR A 119 17.04 2.21 -0.14
CA THR A 119 17.73 1.53 -1.24
C THR A 119 18.01 0.09 -0.84
N LEU A 120 17.50 -0.86 -1.63
CA LEU A 120 17.66 -2.29 -1.45
C LEU A 120 18.64 -2.81 -2.50
N ASN A 121 19.73 -3.42 -2.06
CA ASN A 121 20.65 -4.17 -2.90
C ASN A 121 20.12 -5.61 -3.07
N PRO A 122 20.64 -6.37 -4.04
CA PRO A 122 20.38 -7.80 -4.11
C PRO A 122 20.70 -8.49 -2.78
N THR A 123 19.81 -9.39 -2.36
CA THR A 123 19.74 -10.09 -1.07
C THR A 123 19.20 -9.29 0.13
N ASP A 124 19.00 -7.96 0.01
CA ASP A 124 18.44 -7.17 1.11
C ASP A 124 16.94 -7.49 1.30
N GLU A 125 16.50 -7.49 2.56
CA GLU A 125 15.09 -7.61 2.93
C GLU A 125 14.46 -6.24 3.11
N CYS A 126 13.17 -6.12 2.78
CA CYS A 126 12.38 -4.93 3.07
C CYS A 126 11.31 -5.29 4.09
N ILE A 127 11.28 -4.53 5.19
CA ILE A 127 10.31 -4.68 6.27
C ILE A 127 9.61 -3.35 6.50
N ILE A 128 8.30 -3.41 6.67
CA ILE A 128 7.47 -2.38 7.28
C ILE A 128 7.05 -2.95 8.64
N HIS A 129 7.53 -2.36 9.74
CA HIS A 129 7.16 -2.83 11.07
C HIS A 129 5.72 -2.42 11.40
N ALA A 130 5.12 -3.11 12.37
CA ALA A 130 3.83 -2.69 12.91
C ALA A 130 3.93 -1.25 13.46
N GLY A 131 2.95 -0.39 13.12
CA GLY A 131 2.91 1.02 13.51
C GLY A 131 3.74 1.97 12.63
N ASP A 132 4.50 1.48 11.65
CA ASP A 132 5.32 2.37 10.80
C ASP A 132 4.54 2.96 9.61
N LEU A 133 3.43 2.34 9.22
CA LEU A 133 2.63 2.73 8.05
C LEU A 133 1.47 3.63 8.44
N ASP A 134 1.75 4.92 8.62
CA ASP A 134 0.75 5.93 8.91
C ASP A 134 -0.09 6.30 7.69
N VAL A 135 -1.42 6.19 7.80
CA VAL A 135 -2.39 6.60 6.77
C VAL A 135 -3.30 7.68 7.32
N THR A 136 -3.34 8.83 6.63
CA THR A 136 -4.16 9.99 7.02
C THR A 136 -5.00 10.52 5.87
N VAL A 137 -6.25 10.86 6.15
CA VAL A 137 -7.14 11.55 5.18
C VAL A 137 -7.16 13.03 5.52
N ALA A 138 -6.75 13.87 4.57
CA ALA A 138 -6.80 15.33 4.72
C ALA A 138 -8.22 15.85 4.52
#